data_AF-A0A3S5CIE6-F1
#
_entry.id   AF-A0A3S5CIE6-F1
#
_cell.length_a   1.000
_cell.length_b   1.000
_cell.length_c   1.000
_cell.angle_alpha   90.00
_cell.angle_beta   90.00
_cell.angle_gamma   90.00
#
_symmetry.space_group_name_H-M   'P 1'
#
loop_
_entity.id
_entity.type
_entity.pdbx_description
1 polymer ?
#
loop_
_entity_poly.entity_id
_entity_poly.type
_entity_poly.pdbx_seq_one_letter_code
_entity_poly.pdbx_strand_id
1 'polypeptide(L)'
;MANAKFHYGFEYLGVIDRLVQTPLTDRCYLTMTQALEARLGGSPFGPAGTGKTESVKALGTQLGRFVLVFNCDETFDFHVCSSLDVC
;
A
#
# COMPACT_ATOMS: atom_id res chain seq x y z
N MET A 1 -14.33 13.13 -5.38
CA MET A 1 -13.18 13.81 -4.75
C MET A 1 -13.15 13.38 -3.30
N ALA A 2 -12.18 12.54 -2.92
CA ALA A 2 -12.00 12.16 -1.52
C ALA A 2 -11.29 13.32 -0.80
N ASN A 3 -11.93 13.89 0.22
CA ASN A 3 -11.35 14.94 1.06
C ASN A 3 -10.37 14.35 2.07
N ALA A 4 -9.26 13.79 1.60
CA ALA A 4 -8.24 13.20 2.45
C ALA A 4 -6.95 14.02 2.38
N LYS A 5 -6.30 14.26 3.52
CA LYS A 5 -5.07 15.06 3.61
C LYS A 5 -3.99 14.21 4.28
N PHE A 6 -2.94 13.91 3.51
CA PHE A 6 -1.80 13.14 4.01
C PHE A 6 -0.55 14.01 4.13
N HIS A 7 0.16 13.84 5.23
CA HIS A 7 1.53 14.31 5.36
C HIS A 7 2.47 13.34 4.64
N TYR A 8 3.41 13.89 3.87
CA TYR A 8 4.45 13.11 3.23
C TYR A 8 5.43 12.57 4.29
N GLY A 9 5.81 11.29 4.18
CA GLY A 9 6.64 10.61 5.19
C GLY A 9 8.14 10.93 5.13
N PHE A 10 8.63 11.47 4.00
CA PHE A 10 10.05 11.79 3.78
C PHE A 10 11.04 10.62 3.96
N GLU A 11 10.56 9.38 3.82
CA GLU A 11 11.42 8.22 3.94
C GLU A 11 12.26 8.00 2.68
N TYR A 12 13.47 7.48 2.88
CA TYR A 12 14.37 7.19 1.77
C TYR A 12 13.93 5.92 1.04
N LEU A 13 13.44 6.09 -0.20
CA LEU A 13 12.91 5.00 -1.02
C LEU A 13 13.92 4.46 -2.06
N GLY A 14 15.03 5.16 -2.29
CA GLY A 14 16.00 4.83 -3.33
C GLY A 14 15.44 5.01 -4.76
N VAL A 15 16.01 4.25 -5.70
CA VAL A 15 15.53 4.23 -7.10
C VAL A 15 14.36 3.26 -7.19
N ILE A 16 13.20 3.79 -7.54
CA ILE A 16 11.92 3.10 -7.55
C ILE A 16 11.36 3.00 -8.97
N ASP A 17 10.89 1.82 -9.33
CA ASP A 17 10.10 1.65 -10.54
C ASP A 17 8.73 2.31 -10.38
N ARG A 18 8.35 3.15 -11.34
CA ARG A 18 7.05 3.83 -11.32
C ARG A 18 6.00 2.97 -12.00
N LEU A 19 4.90 2.71 -11.28
CA LEU A 19 3.71 2.11 -11.86
C LEU A 19 2.99 3.12 -12.74
N VAL A 20 2.64 2.71 -13.96
CA VAL A 20 1.86 3.54 -14.88
C VAL A 20 0.48 3.81 -14.29
N GLN A 21 0.09 5.09 -14.26
CA GLN A 21 -1.22 5.50 -13.76
C GLN A 21 -2.30 5.15 -14.79
N THR A 22 -3.16 4.21 -14.42
CA THR A 22 -4.32 3.81 -15.22
C THR A 22 -5.62 4.23 -14.52
N PRO A 23 -6.77 4.29 -15.21
CA PRO A 23 -8.05 4.57 -14.57
C PRO A 23 -8.42 3.57 -13.47
N LEU A 24 -7.90 2.33 -13.53
CA LEU A 24 -8.13 1.33 -12.49
C LEU A 24 -7.26 1.61 -11.25
N THR A 25 -5.99 1.98 -11.46
CA THR A 25 -5.06 2.36 -10.39
C THR A 25 -5.56 3.60 -9.65
N ASP A 26 -6.06 4.60 -10.37
CA ASP A 26 -6.60 5.83 -9.77
C ASP A 26 -7.80 5.55 -8.85
N ARG A 27 -8.71 4.66 -9.27
CA ARG A 27 -9.82 4.19 -8.41
C ARG A 27 -9.31 3.46 -7.17
N CYS A 28 -8.31 2.59 -7.33
CA CYS A 28 -7.69 1.91 -6.20
C CYS A 28 -7.10 2.92 -5.21
N TYR A 29 -6.36 3.93 -5.70
CA TYR A 29 -5.77 4.97 -4.86
C TYR A 29 -6.82 5.77 -4.12
N LEU A 30 -7.93 6.11 -4.78
CA LEU A 30 -9.04 6.82 -4.14
C LEU A 30 -9.65 6.00 -2.99
N THR A 31 -9.89 4.70 -3.20
CA THR A 31 -10.42 3.82 -2.14
C THR A 31 -9.41 3.66 -1.00
N MET A 32 -8.14 3.45 -1.31
CA MET A 32 -7.08 3.26 -0.30
C MET A 32 -6.86 4.52 0.53
N THR A 33 -6.80 5.69 -0.12
CA THR A 33 -6.67 6.97 0.60
C THR A 33 -7.90 7.24 1.47
N GLN A 34 -9.10 6.93 1.00
CA GLN A 34 -10.30 7.08 1.83
C GLN A 34 -10.31 6.13 3.04
N ALA A 35 -9.82 4.90 2.89
CA ALA A 35 -9.65 3.97 4.00
C ALA A 35 -8.63 4.49 5.04
N LEU A 36 -7.48 5.01 4.57
CA LEU A 36 -6.44 5.57 5.44
C LEU A 36 -6.94 6.80 6.21
N GLU A 37 -7.71 7.68 5.58
CA GLU A 37 -8.35 8.83 6.25
C GLU A 37 -9.31 8.36 7.35
N ALA A 38 -10.05 7.26 7.12
CA ALA A 38 -10.95 6.64 8.09
C ALA A 38 -10.24 5.79 9.15
N ARG A 39 -8.90 5.73 9.16
CA ARG A 39 -8.08 4.85 10.02
C ARG A 39 -8.43 3.36 9.85
N LEU A 40 -8.75 2.96 8.63
CA LEU A 40 -9.03 1.58 8.24
C LEU A 40 -7.92 1.04 7.31
N GLY A 41 -7.75 -0.28 7.31
CA GLY A 41 -6.92 -0.96 6.32
C GLY A 41 -7.63 -1.07 4.97
N GLY A 42 -6.87 -0.95 3.87
CA GLY A 42 -7.37 -1.18 2.53
C GLY A 42 -7.00 -2.57 2.01
N SER A 43 -7.98 -3.35 1.55
CA SER A 43 -7.77 -4.70 1.02
C SER A 43 -8.23 -4.78 -0.44
N PRO A 44 -7.35 -4.52 -1.42
CA PRO A 44 -7.67 -4.71 -2.83
C PRO A 44 -7.75 -6.20 -3.15
N PHE A 45 -8.87 -6.64 -3.73
CA PHE A 45 -9.11 -8.03 -4.13
C PHE A 45 -9.16 -8.19 -5.65
N GLY A 46 -8.75 -9.36 -6.15
CA GLY A 46 -8.80 -9.69 -7.58
C GLY A 46 -7.86 -10.84 -7.97
N PRO A 47 -7.90 -11.31 -9.24
CA PRO A 47 -7.09 -12.42 -9.72
C PRO A 47 -5.57 -12.15 -9.63
N ALA A 48 -4.77 -13.21 -9.68
CA ALA A 48 -3.31 -13.08 -9.69
C ALA A 48 -2.84 -12.28 -10.92
N GLY A 49 -1.76 -11.50 -10.75
CA GLY A 49 -1.18 -10.70 -11.85
C GLY A 49 -1.89 -9.38 -12.17
N THR A 50 -2.90 -8.97 -11.41
CA THR A 50 -3.60 -7.68 -11.63
C THR A 50 -2.93 -6.46 -10.98
N GLY A 51 -1.68 -6.57 -10.53
CA GLY A 51 -0.93 -5.42 -10.02
C GLY A 51 -1.37 -4.90 -8.65
N LYS A 52 -2.01 -5.73 -7.81
CA LYS A 52 -2.57 -5.31 -6.51
C LYS A 52 -1.49 -4.82 -5.55
N THR A 53 -0.47 -5.65 -5.35
CA THR A 53 0.67 -5.36 -4.46
C THR A 53 1.45 -4.15 -4.97
N GLU A 54 1.65 -4.09 -6.28
CA GLU A 54 2.35 -3.01 -6.98
C GLU A 54 1.60 -1.69 -6.86
N SER A 55 0.27 -1.71 -6.93
CA SER A 55 -0.56 -0.52 -6.72
C SER A 55 -0.40 0.02 -5.30
N VAL A 56 -0.43 -0.84 -4.28
CA VAL A 56 -0.23 -0.43 -2.88
C VAL A 56 1.18 0.12 -2.65
N LYS A 57 2.21 -0.55 -3.19
CA LYS A 57 3.60 -0.06 -3.14
C LYS A 57 3.75 1.32 -3.79
N ALA A 58 3.18 1.51 -4.97
CA ALA A 58 3.27 2.76 -5.69
C ALA A 58 2.53 3.91 -4.97
N LEU A 59 1.39 3.61 -4.31
CA LEU A 59 0.69 4.58 -3.46
C LEU A 59 1.54 4.99 -2.25
N GLY A 60 2.13 4.03 -1.52
CA GLY A 60 2.98 4.34 -0.37
C GLY A 60 4.20 5.19 -0.74
N THR A 61 4.83 4.87 -1.87
CA THR A 61 5.88 5.68 -2.48
C THR A 61 5.43 7.13 -2.75
N GLN A 62 4.22 7.32 -3.28
CA GLN A 62 3.67 8.65 -3.55
C GLN A 62 3.36 9.43 -2.26
N LEU A 63 3.07 8.72 -1.17
CA LEU A 63 2.93 9.27 0.19
C LEU A 63 4.28 9.43 0.93
N GLY A 64 5.39 8.98 0.33
CA GLY A 64 6.72 9.06 0.95
C GLY A 64 6.86 8.13 2.14
N ARG A 65 6.12 7.01 2.15
CA ARG A 65 6.14 5.98 3.19
C ARG A 65 6.72 4.68 2.65
N PHE A 66 7.47 4.01 3.50
CA PHE A 66 8.09 2.73 3.27
C PHE A 66 7.04 1.63 3.38
N VAL A 67 6.99 0.79 2.35
CA VAL A 67 5.99 -0.27 2.23
C VAL A 67 6.70 -1.61 2.33
N LEU A 68 6.33 -2.38 3.35
CA LEU A 68 6.74 -3.77 3.51
C LEU A 68 5.71 -4.70 2.88
N VAL A 69 6.18 -5.72 2.15
CA VAL A 69 5.32 -6.76 1.57
C VAL A 69 5.65 -8.07 2.24
N PHE A 70 4.66 -8.66 2.89
CA PHE A 70 4.75 -9.99 3.48
C PHE A 70 4.03 -10.97 2.57
N ASN A 71 4.77 -11.95 2.07
CA ASN A 71 4.18 -13.08 1.36
C ASN A 71 3.74 -14.10 2.42
N CYS A 72 2.45 -14.10 2.74
CA CYS A 72 1.89 -15.04 3.70
C CYS A 72 1.72 -16.41 3.04
N ASP A 73 2.53 -17.38 3.49
CA ASP A 73 2.45 -18.79 3.12
C ASP A 73 2.21 -19.63 4.39
N GLU A 74 2.03 -20.95 4.27
CA GLU A 74 1.81 -21.85 5.42
C GLU A 74 3.01 -21.87 6.39
N THR A 75 4.18 -21.50 5.91
CA THR A 75 5.41 -21.36 6.71
C THR A 75 5.53 -20.02 7.44
N PHE A 76 4.60 -19.07 7.22
CA PHE A 76 4.64 -17.76 7.84
C PHE A 76 4.16 -17.83 9.30
N ASP A 77 5.11 -17.73 10.23
CA ASP A 77 4.85 -17.86 11.66
C ASP A 77 4.14 -16.62 12.22
N PHE A 78 3.08 -16.85 12.98
CA PHE A 78 2.31 -15.80 13.66
C PHE A 78 3.16 -14.98 14.63
N HIS A 79 4.19 -15.59 15.24
CA HIS A 79 5.10 -14.87 16.14
C HIS A 79 5.87 -13.77 15.41
N VAL A 80 6.25 -13.99 14.15
CA VAL A 80 6.91 -12.97 13.33
C VAL A 80 5.96 -11.79 13.08
N CYS A 81 4.70 -12.07 12.75
CA CYS A 81 3.65 -11.06 12.59
C CYS A 81 3.48 -10.19 13.84
N SER A 82 3.46 -10.82 15.01
CA SER A 82 3.30 -10.10 16.30
C SER A 82 4.51 -9.26 16.71
N SER A 83 5.70 -9.62 16.22
CA SER A 83 6.95 -8.90 16.51
C SER A 83 7.22 -7.72 15.58
N LEU A 84 6.46 -7.60 14.49
CA LEU A 84 6.57 -6.50 13.54
C LEU A 84 5.90 -5.26 14.13
N ASP A 85 6.73 -4.31 14.56
CA ASP A 85 6.28 -2.98 14.97
C ASP A 85 5.87 -2.18 13.72
N VAL A 86 4.66 -2.44 13.22
CA VAL A 86 4.02 -1.64 12.18
C VAL A 86 3.38 -0.43 12.87
N CYS A 87 4.22 0.56 13.18
CA CYS A 87 3.80 1.89 13.64
C CYS A 87 2.97 2.64 12.58
#